data_AF-A0A9P6DJ46-F1
#
_entry.id   AF-A0A9P6DJ46-F1
#
_cell.length_a   1.000
_cell.length_b   1.000
_cell.length_c   1.000
_cell.angle_alpha   90.00
_cell.angle_beta   90.00
_cell.angle_gamma   90.00
#
_symmetry.space_group_name_H-M   'P 1'
#
loop_
_entity.id
_entity.type
_entity.pdbx_description
1 polymer ?
#
loop_
_entity_poly.entity_id
_entity_poly.type
_entity_poly.pdbx_seq_one_letter_code
_entity_poly.pdbx_strand_id
1 'polypeptide(L)'
;MPAIAEVKQVPSETLQESNHRVLLDVIWTADSGVEDKFPNAKIAPSTNPGRIAYDQDRQRLANLVKSLVLASILPASACRESLDTWILQAAVALEGKVTRTCTVLFYKQTNFNLPREQSEGYAKLVAEIVAMVGPAHTPSMGFPVESQDAVRTRSKLAWDKIIGLIG
;
A
#
# COMPACT_ATOMS: atom_id res chain seq x y z
N MET A 1 31.65 -16.88 44.23
CA MET A 1 30.18 -17.09 44.12
C MET A 1 29.66 -16.13 43.05
N PRO A 2 29.38 -16.56 41.81
CA PRO A 2 28.72 -15.71 40.83
C PRO A 2 27.19 -15.84 40.98
N ALA A 3 26.53 -14.69 40.94
CA ALA A 3 25.08 -14.54 41.08
C ALA A 3 24.36 -15.24 39.91
N ILE A 4 23.37 -16.07 40.25
CA ILE A 4 22.45 -16.70 39.32
C ILE A 4 21.60 -15.58 38.71
N ALA A 5 21.75 -15.36 37.40
CA ALA A 5 20.94 -14.41 36.66
C ALA A 5 19.47 -14.81 36.73
N GLU A 6 18.67 -13.92 37.30
CA GLU A 6 17.23 -14.02 37.43
C GLU A 6 16.61 -14.07 36.02
N VAL A 7 16.01 -15.22 35.68
CA VAL A 7 15.27 -15.41 34.43
C VAL A 7 14.04 -14.51 34.49
N LYS A 8 14.15 -13.34 33.87
CA LYS A 8 13.07 -12.37 33.72
C LYS A 8 11.94 -13.03 32.92
N GLN A 9 10.90 -13.47 33.62
CA GLN A 9 9.69 -14.00 33.00
C GLN A 9 9.16 -12.95 32.00
N VAL A 10 9.12 -13.34 30.72
CA VAL A 10 8.51 -12.52 29.67
C VAL A 10 7.01 -12.42 29.98
N PRO A 11 6.42 -11.21 30.00
CA PRO A 11 5.00 -11.04 30.33
C PRO A 11 4.14 -11.82 29.34
N SER A 12 3.26 -12.69 29.85
CA SER A 12 2.36 -13.55 29.07
C SER A 12 1.48 -12.79 28.06
N GLU A 13 1.19 -11.51 28.32
CA GLU A 13 0.45 -10.63 27.41
C GLU A 13 1.21 -10.35 26.11
N THR A 14 2.53 -10.15 26.17
CA THR A 14 3.36 -9.95 24.96
C THR A 14 3.39 -11.19 24.07
N LEU A 15 3.30 -12.38 24.68
CA LEU A 15 3.25 -13.64 23.95
C LEU A 15 1.89 -13.81 23.24
N GLN A 16 0.79 -13.46 23.91
CA GLN A 16 -0.54 -13.51 23.29
C GLN A 16 -0.66 -12.54 22.12
N GLU A 17 -0.18 -11.30 22.26
CA GLU A 17 -0.14 -10.33 21.15
C GLU A 17 0.72 -10.82 19.99
N SER A 18 1.88 -11.44 20.28
CA SER A 18 2.73 -12.03 19.25
C SER A 18 2.05 -13.17 18.49
N ASN A 19 1.31 -14.03 19.21
CA ASN A 19 0.57 -15.15 18.62
C ASN A 19 -0.59 -14.65 17.74
N HIS A 20 -1.31 -13.61 18.18
CA HIS A 20 -2.37 -13.00 17.37
C HIS A 20 -1.81 -12.46 16.06
N ARG A 21 -0.63 -11.81 16.10
CA ARG A 21 0.00 -11.26 14.89
C ARG A 21 0.41 -12.35 13.90
N VAL A 22 1.03 -13.43 14.39
CA VAL A 22 1.40 -14.58 13.54
C VAL A 22 0.16 -15.22 12.92
N LEU A 23 -0.94 -15.36 13.67
CA LEU A 23 -2.20 -15.89 13.14
C LEU A 23 -2.81 -14.97 12.06
N LEU A 24 -2.75 -13.65 12.26
CA LEU A 24 -3.19 -12.68 11.25
C LEU A 24 -2.34 -12.77 9.98
N ASP A 25 -1.02 -12.89 10.10
CA ASP A 25 -0.11 -13.05 8.96
C ASP A 25 -0.41 -14.35 8.18
N VAL A 26 -0.72 -15.44 8.90
CA VAL A 26 -1.13 -16.71 8.27
C VAL A 26 -2.46 -16.58 7.54
N ILE A 27 -3.45 -15.90 8.14
CA ILE A 27 -4.74 -15.64 7.48
C ILE A 27 -4.55 -14.78 6.23
N TRP A 28 -3.70 -13.76 6.30
CA TRP A 28 -3.39 -12.89 5.16
C TRP A 28 -2.69 -13.64 4.03
N THR A 29 -1.75 -14.50 4.38
CA THR A 29 -1.04 -15.36 3.41
C THR A 29 -2.00 -16.35 2.75
N ALA A 30 -2.91 -16.92 3.53
CA ALA A 30 -3.94 -17.82 3.00
C ALA A 30 -4.91 -17.10 2.06
N ASP A 31 -5.33 -15.88 2.40
CA ASP A 31 -6.20 -15.07 1.53
C ASP A 31 -5.53 -14.73 0.21
N SER A 32 -4.29 -14.22 0.29
CA SER A 32 -3.47 -13.92 -0.90
C SER A 32 -3.30 -15.16 -1.78
N GLY A 33 -3.07 -16.33 -1.17
CA GLY A 33 -2.98 -17.60 -1.89
C GLY A 33 -4.29 -18.06 -2.54
N VAL A 34 -5.46 -17.66 -2.03
CA VAL A 34 -6.76 -17.90 -2.69
C VAL A 34 -6.94 -16.96 -3.87
N GLU A 35 -6.52 -15.69 -3.76
CA GLU A 35 -6.57 -14.74 -4.88
C GLU A 35 -5.62 -15.15 -6.02
N ASP A 36 -4.41 -15.60 -5.71
CA ASP A 36 -3.42 -16.04 -6.71
C ASP A 36 -3.86 -17.28 -7.48
N LYS A 37 -4.59 -18.20 -6.84
CA LYS A 37 -5.17 -19.38 -7.51
C LYS A 37 -6.28 -19.01 -8.49
N PHE A 38 -6.93 -17.87 -8.29
CA PHE A 38 -8.12 -17.46 -9.03
C PHE A 38 -8.05 -15.98 -9.45
N PRO A 39 -7.08 -15.58 -10.29
CA PRO A 39 -6.78 -14.17 -10.57
C PRO A 39 -7.95 -13.40 -11.23
N ASN A 40 -8.82 -14.11 -11.95
CA ASN A 40 -9.99 -13.53 -12.64
C ASN A 40 -11.32 -13.90 -11.99
N ALA A 41 -11.34 -14.62 -10.86
CA ALA A 41 -12.60 -15.03 -10.25
C ALA A 41 -13.45 -13.83 -9.86
N LYS A 42 -12.87 -12.70 -9.42
CA LYS A 42 -13.65 -11.50 -9.05
C LYS A 42 -14.56 -10.97 -10.18
N ILE A 43 -14.19 -11.18 -11.44
CA ILE A 43 -14.87 -10.66 -12.64
C ILE A 43 -15.60 -11.77 -13.41
N ALA A 44 -15.29 -13.04 -13.13
CA ALA A 44 -15.93 -14.17 -13.78
C ALA A 44 -17.42 -14.29 -13.39
N PRO A 45 -18.32 -14.62 -14.33
CA PRO A 45 -19.72 -14.93 -14.03
C PRO A 45 -19.86 -15.98 -12.92
N SER A 46 -20.91 -15.88 -12.11
CA SER A 46 -21.21 -16.78 -10.97
C SER A 46 -21.35 -18.25 -11.36
N THR A 47 -21.61 -18.54 -12.64
CA THR A 47 -21.71 -19.89 -13.19
C THR A 47 -20.35 -20.51 -13.50
N ASN A 48 -19.25 -19.76 -13.45
CA ASN A 48 -17.93 -20.33 -13.72
C ASN A 48 -17.48 -21.23 -12.58
N PRO A 49 -16.98 -22.45 -12.87
CA PRO A 49 -16.48 -23.34 -11.83
C PRO A 49 -15.33 -22.72 -11.02
N GLY A 50 -14.48 -21.90 -11.66
CA GLY A 50 -13.41 -21.17 -10.96
C GLY A 50 -13.92 -20.07 -10.01
N ARG A 51 -15.07 -19.46 -10.32
CA ARG A 51 -15.72 -18.49 -9.42
C ARG A 51 -16.35 -19.18 -8.22
N ILE A 52 -17.02 -20.31 -8.47
CA ILE A 52 -17.68 -21.10 -7.42
C ILE A 52 -16.64 -21.64 -6.43
N ALA A 53 -15.52 -22.18 -6.93
CA ALA A 53 -14.42 -22.66 -6.09
C ALA A 53 -13.80 -21.53 -5.25
N TYR A 54 -13.57 -20.36 -5.86
CA TYR A 54 -13.09 -19.16 -5.17
C TYR A 54 -14.03 -18.70 -4.05
N ASP A 55 -15.34 -18.60 -4.32
CA ASP A 55 -16.32 -18.19 -3.31
C ASP A 55 -16.44 -19.24 -2.18
N GLN A 56 -16.32 -20.54 -2.49
CA GLN A 56 -16.28 -21.61 -1.49
C GLN A 56 -15.04 -21.53 -0.59
N ASP A 57 -13.85 -21.32 -1.17
CA ASP A 57 -12.61 -21.20 -0.40
C ASP A 57 -12.60 -19.96 0.48
N ARG A 58 -13.16 -18.85 -0.01
CA ARG A 58 -13.40 -17.64 0.80
C ARG A 58 -14.37 -17.88 1.94
N GLN A 59 -15.45 -18.64 1.70
CA GLN A 59 -16.39 -19.00 2.75
C GLN A 59 -15.75 -19.90 3.81
N ARG A 60 -14.88 -20.83 3.41
CA ARG A 60 -14.10 -21.67 4.33
C ARG A 60 -13.15 -20.83 5.19
N LEU A 61 -12.45 -19.87 4.58
CA LEU A 61 -11.57 -18.95 5.31
C LEU A 61 -12.36 -18.12 6.32
N ALA A 62 -13.52 -17.57 5.93
CA ALA A 62 -14.38 -16.83 6.84
C ALA A 62 -14.89 -17.69 8.01
N ASN A 63 -15.27 -18.95 7.75
CA ASN A 63 -15.69 -19.88 8.81
C ASN A 63 -14.54 -20.21 9.77
N LEU A 64 -13.31 -20.32 9.28
CA LEU A 64 -12.11 -20.54 10.10
C LEU A 64 -11.80 -19.32 10.97
N VAL A 65 -11.90 -18.11 10.42
CA VAL A 65 -11.74 -16.88 11.22
C VAL A 65 -12.83 -16.78 12.29
N LYS A 66 -14.07 -17.14 11.94
CA LYS A 66 -15.19 -17.17 12.90
C LYS A 66 -14.94 -18.14 14.05
N SER A 67 -14.44 -19.34 13.77
CA SER A 67 -14.13 -20.32 14.83
C SER A 67 -12.99 -19.85 15.73
N LEU A 68 -11.95 -19.20 15.18
CA LEU A 68 -10.84 -18.62 15.96
C LEU A 68 -11.29 -17.48 16.88
N VAL A 69 -12.21 -16.64 16.42
CA VAL A 69 -12.79 -15.55 17.23
C VAL A 69 -13.71 -16.11 18.32
N LEU A 70 -14.57 -17.08 17.99
CA LEU A 70 -15.44 -17.74 18.98
C LEU A 70 -14.66 -18.50 20.04
N ALA A 71 -13.52 -19.09 19.67
CA ALA A 71 -12.61 -19.75 20.59
C ALA A 71 -11.79 -18.77 21.45
N SER A 72 -12.00 -17.45 21.31
CA SER A 72 -11.24 -16.38 21.99
C SER A 72 -9.72 -16.44 21.76
N ILE A 73 -9.27 -17.14 20.70
CA ILE A 73 -7.87 -17.24 20.30
C ILE A 73 -7.44 -15.97 19.56
N LEU A 74 -8.39 -15.31 18.88
CA LEU A 74 -8.16 -14.06 18.16
C LEU A 74 -9.14 -13.00 18.67
N PRO A 75 -8.67 -11.91 19.31
CA PRO A 75 -9.55 -10.88 19.82
C PRO A 75 -10.21 -10.13 18.66
N ALA A 76 -11.52 -9.88 18.78
CA ALA A 76 -12.30 -9.21 17.73
C ALA A 76 -11.79 -7.79 17.39
N SER A 77 -11.07 -7.14 18.31
CA SER A 77 -10.39 -5.86 18.08
C SER A 77 -9.25 -5.99 17.07
N ALA A 78 -8.33 -6.95 17.26
CA ALA A 78 -7.23 -7.20 16.33
C ALA A 78 -7.73 -7.64 14.95
N CYS A 79 -8.84 -8.39 14.91
CA CYS A 79 -9.48 -8.75 13.64
C CYS A 79 -9.95 -7.53 12.86
N ARG A 80 -10.55 -6.54 13.54
CA ARG A 80 -11.11 -5.33 12.91
C ARG A 80 -10.06 -4.43 12.29
N GLU A 81 -8.85 -4.41 12.86
CA GLU A 81 -7.77 -3.53 12.42
C GLU A 81 -7.01 -4.09 11.21
N SER A 82 -6.99 -5.42 11.05
CA SER A 82 -6.13 -6.08 10.05
C SER A 82 -6.86 -6.88 8.99
N LEU A 83 -8.11 -7.34 9.22
CA LEU A 83 -8.85 -8.12 8.21
C LEU A 83 -9.70 -7.26 7.30
N ASP A 84 -9.79 -7.69 6.05
CA ASP A 84 -10.58 -7.04 5.02
C ASP A 84 -12.09 -7.14 5.28
N THR A 85 -12.80 -6.11 4.81
CA THR A 85 -14.25 -5.91 5.03
C THR A 85 -15.11 -7.14 4.70
N TRP A 86 -14.70 -7.96 3.74
CA TRP A 86 -15.46 -9.13 3.33
C TRP A 86 -15.31 -10.32 4.31
N ILE A 87 -14.12 -10.53 4.89
CA ILE A 87 -13.91 -11.57 5.91
C ILE A 87 -14.60 -11.15 7.19
N LEU A 88 -14.50 -9.86 7.54
CA LEU A 88 -15.19 -9.31 8.68
C LEU A 88 -16.71 -9.49 8.56
N GLN A 89 -17.32 -9.15 7.43
CA GLN A 89 -18.76 -9.33 7.20
C GLN A 89 -19.21 -10.80 7.30
N ALA A 90 -18.38 -11.75 6.86
CA ALA A 90 -18.73 -13.16 6.85
C ALA A 90 -18.44 -13.88 8.18
N ALA A 91 -17.37 -13.49 8.89
CA ALA A 91 -16.91 -14.16 10.10
C ALA A 91 -17.49 -13.55 11.38
N VAL A 92 -17.59 -12.23 11.43
CA VAL A 92 -18.11 -11.48 12.58
C VAL A 92 -19.37 -10.81 12.08
N ALA A 93 -20.55 -11.28 12.50
CA ALA A 93 -21.80 -10.58 12.24
C ALA A 93 -21.73 -9.20 12.94
N LEU A 94 -21.08 -8.24 12.28
CA LEU A 94 -20.92 -6.87 12.71
C LEU A 94 -22.26 -6.20 12.42
N GLU A 95 -23.19 -6.35 13.36
CA GLU A 95 -24.31 -5.45 13.51
C GLU A 95 -23.75 -4.05 13.79
N GLY A 96 -23.47 -3.32 12.72
CA GLY A 96 -22.91 -1.98 12.79
C GLY A 96 -22.07 -1.70 11.58
N LYS A 97 -22.58 -0.83 10.69
CA LYS A 97 -21.84 -0.18 9.62
C LYS A 97 -20.52 0.37 10.15
N VAL A 98 -19.43 -0.37 10.01
CA VAL A 98 -18.08 0.16 10.18
C VAL A 98 -17.62 0.62 8.80
N THR A 99 -17.97 1.87 8.52
CA THR A 99 -17.52 2.64 7.37
C THR A 99 -16.00 2.74 7.42
N ARG A 100 -15.33 1.96 6.56
CA ARG A 100 -13.97 2.14 6.02
C ARG A 100 -13.10 3.13 6.80
N THR A 101 -12.46 2.66 7.86
CA THR A 101 -11.37 3.36 8.56
C THR A 101 -10.02 2.79 8.14
N CYS A 102 -9.80 2.57 6.84
CA CYS A 102 -8.47 2.39 6.29
C CYS A 102 -8.30 3.41 5.16
N THR A 103 -7.88 4.60 5.56
CA THR A 103 -7.39 5.71 4.73
C THR A 103 -6.32 5.28 3.72
N VAL A 104 -5.74 4.09 3.82
CA VAL A 104 -4.81 3.50 2.86
C VAL A 104 -5.47 3.16 1.51
N LEU A 105 -6.74 2.72 1.50
CA LEU A 105 -7.47 2.40 0.26
C LEU A 105 -7.92 3.66 -0.52
N PHE A 106 -8.02 4.81 0.15
CA PHE A 106 -8.22 6.12 -0.50
C PHE A 106 -6.91 6.84 -0.82
N TYR A 107 -5.77 6.38 -0.29
CA TYR A 107 -4.41 6.85 -0.61
C TYR A 107 -3.68 5.91 -1.57
N LYS A 108 -4.40 5.25 -2.50
CA LYS A 108 -3.77 4.90 -3.78
C LYS A 108 -3.64 6.19 -4.57
N GLN A 109 -2.73 7.05 -4.11
CA GLN A 109 -2.26 8.19 -4.87
C GLN A 109 -1.79 7.57 -6.18
N THR A 110 -2.48 7.89 -7.28
CA THR A 110 -2.04 7.54 -8.63
C THR A 110 -0.84 8.40 -8.96
N ASN A 111 0.22 8.22 -8.18
CA ASN A 111 1.52 8.83 -8.37
C ASN A 111 2.31 7.85 -9.22
N PHE A 112 2.40 8.18 -10.50
CA PHE A 112 3.21 7.46 -11.45
C PHE A 112 4.65 7.85 -11.19
N ASN A 113 5.35 7.05 -10.38
CA ASN A 113 6.73 7.33 -9.98
C ASN A 113 7.75 6.73 -10.96
N LEU A 114 7.27 5.90 -11.88
CA LEU A 114 8.10 5.16 -12.81
C LEU A 114 7.77 5.56 -14.26
N PRO A 115 8.78 5.71 -15.14
CA PRO A 115 8.58 6.11 -16.55
C PRO A 115 7.64 5.17 -17.33
N ARG A 116 7.56 3.90 -16.94
CA ARG A 116 6.69 2.90 -17.57
C ARG A 116 5.20 3.08 -17.25
N GLU A 117 4.89 3.82 -16.19
CA GLU A 117 3.52 4.00 -15.71
C GLU A 117 2.85 5.24 -16.32
N GLN A 118 3.65 6.27 -16.67
CA GLN A 118 3.20 7.44 -17.42
C GLN A 118 4.32 7.97 -18.33
N SER A 119 4.57 7.31 -19.46
CA SER A 119 5.64 7.70 -20.40
C SER A 119 5.44 9.10 -21.00
N GLU A 120 4.20 9.55 -21.15
CA GLU A 120 3.85 10.85 -21.72
C GLU A 120 4.21 12.02 -20.80
N GLY A 121 3.93 11.91 -19.50
CA GLY A 121 4.23 12.96 -18.52
C GLY A 121 5.72 13.20 -18.37
N TYR A 122 6.49 12.12 -18.24
CA TYR A 122 7.95 12.20 -18.16
C TYR A 122 8.58 12.71 -19.47
N ALA A 123 8.08 12.30 -20.65
CA ALA A 123 8.59 12.80 -21.93
C ALA A 123 8.36 14.32 -22.08
N LYS A 124 7.18 14.80 -21.69
CA LYS A 124 6.82 16.22 -21.72
C LYS A 124 7.64 17.04 -20.72
N LEU A 125 7.88 16.51 -19.52
CA LEU A 125 8.75 17.13 -18.53
C LEU A 125 10.19 17.27 -19.05
N VAL A 126 10.76 16.21 -19.64
CA VAL A 126 12.12 16.23 -20.19
C VAL A 126 12.21 17.23 -21.35
N ALA A 127 11.22 17.25 -22.26
CA ALA A 127 11.18 18.18 -23.38
C ALA A 127 11.16 19.65 -22.90
N GLU A 128 10.34 19.97 -21.91
CA GLU A 128 10.27 21.32 -21.33
C GLU A 128 11.56 21.72 -20.60
N ILE A 129 12.18 20.80 -19.82
CA ILE A 129 13.45 21.07 -19.16
C ILE A 129 14.54 21.38 -20.19
N VAL A 130 14.65 20.57 -21.24
CA VAL A 130 15.65 20.76 -22.30
C VAL A 130 15.39 22.06 -23.06
N ALA A 131 14.13 22.41 -23.34
CA ALA A 131 13.77 23.65 -24.01
C ALA A 131 14.10 24.91 -23.20
N MET A 132 14.32 24.78 -21.88
CA MET A 132 14.61 25.90 -20.97
C MET A 132 16.07 25.96 -20.53
N VAL A 133 16.91 25.06 -21.05
CA VAL A 133 18.37 25.15 -20.92
C VAL A 133 18.84 26.44 -21.58
N GLY A 134 19.60 27.24 -20.82
CA GLY A 134 20.14 28.49 -21.29
C GLY A 134 21.30 28.29 -22.29
N PRO A 135 21.83 29.38 -22.83
CA PRO A 135 23.03 29.36 -23.65
C PRO A 135 24.20 28.74 -22.87
N ALA A 136 25.13 28.16 -23.63
CA ALA A 136 26.32 27.55 -23.07
C ALA A 136 27.13 28.55 -22.23
N HIS A 137 27.73 28.06 -21.14
CA HIS A 137 28.65 28.83 -20.32
C HIS A 137 29.88 29.28 -21.12
N THR A 138 30.54 30.35 -20.67
CA THR A 138 31.75 30.85 -21.31
C THR A 138 32.86 29.79 -21.21
N PRO A 139 33.45 29.34 -22.33
CA PRO A 139 34.37 28.20 -22.34
C PRO A 139 35.70 28.46 -21.60
N SER A 140 36.07 29.72 -21.39
CA SER A 140 37.32 30.10 -20.71
C SER A 140 37.21 30.20 -19.19
N MET A 141 36.01 30.47 -18.64
CA MET A 141 35.83 30.71 -17.21
C MET A 141 34.70 29.89 -16.57
N GLY A 142 33.88 29.19 -17.36
CA GLY A 142 32.75 28.39 -16.86
C GLY A 142 31.59 29.21 -16.30
N PHE A 143 31.64 30.55 -16.37
CA PHE A 143 30.56 31.40 -15.88
C PHE A 143 29.39 31.46 -16.87
N PRO A 144 28.15 31.68 -16.37
CA PRO A 144 27.01 32.02 -17.22
C PRO A 144 27.35 33.22 -18.12
N VAL A 145 27.07 33.08 -19.41
CA VAL A 145 27.16 34.19 -20.38
C VAL A 145 26.06 35.23 -20.12
N GLU A 146 24.95 34.78 -19.54
CA GLU A 146 23.80 35.61 -19.19
C GLU A 146 24.04 36.37 -17.88
N SER A 147 23.39 37.54 -17.73
CA SER A 147 23.34 38.23 -16.45
C SER A 147 22.54 37.42 -15.42
N GLN A 148 22.86 37.61 -14.13
CA GLN A 148 22.16 36.89 -13.06
C GLN A 148 20.64 37.15 -13.04
N ASP A 149 20.20 38.36 -13.41
CA ASP A 149 18.78 38.71 -13.50
C ASP A 149 18.08 37.96 -14.64
N ALA A 150 18.77 37.77 -15.77
CA ALA A 150 18.25 36.99 -16.89
C ALA A 150 18.12 35.50 -16.51
N VAL A 151 19.12 34.94 -15.82
CA VAL A 151 19.07 33.57 -15.30
C VAL A 151 17.90 33.39 -14.35
N ARG A 152 17.74 34.29 -13.37
CA ARG A 152 16.65 34.24 -12.38
C ARG A 152 15.28 34.31 -13.05
N THR A 153 15.12 35.18 -14.04
CA THR A 153 13.86 35.33 -14.79
C THR A 153 13.51 34.04 -15.54
N ARG A 154 14.49 33.45 -16.23
CA ARG A 154 14.33 32.17 -16.94
C ARG A 154 14.00 31.02 -15.99
N SER A 155 14.73 30.91 -14.86
CA SER A 155 14.48 29.87 -13.86
C SER A 155 13.08 29.97 -13.26
N LYS A 156 12.57 31.19 -13.00
CA LYS A 156 11.22 31.39 -12.50
C LYS A 156 10.16 30.93 -13.50
N LEU A 157 10.32 31.30 -14.77
CA LEU A 157 9.44 30.86 -15.84
C LEU A 157 9.46 29.33 -16.03
N ALA A 158 10.64 28.72 -15.89
CA ALA A 158 10.77 27.27 -15.92
C ALA A 158 10.09 26.57 -14.75
N TRP A 159 10.23 27.14 -13.55
CA TRP A 159 9.58 26.64 -12.35
C TRP A 159 8.06 26.65 -12.48
N ASP A 160 7.47 27.75 -12.93
CA ASP A 160 6.03 27.88 -13.09
C ASP A 160 5.46 26.86 -14.10
N LYS A 161 6.19 26.64 -15.20
CA LYS A 161 5.83 25.61 -16.20
C LYS A 161 5.95 24.18 -15.67
N ILE A 162 7.01 23.86 -14.93
CA ILE A 162 7.23 22.53 -14.36
C ILE A 162 6.16 22.21 -13.31
N ILE A 163 5.82 23.16 -12.44
CA ILE A 163 4.77 22.99 -11.43
C ILE A 163 3.41 22.78 -12.10
N GLY A 164 3.09 23.50 -13.18
CA GLY A 164 1.87 23.29 -13.95
C GLY A 164 1.81 21.97 -14.72
N LEU A 165 2.92 21.24 -14.82
CA LEU A 165 3.01 19.93 -15.47
C LEU A 165 2.90 18.76 -14.49
N ILE A 166 3.26 19.00 -13.22
CA ILE A 166 3.26 18.02 -12.12
C ILE A 166 1.94 18.06 -11.34
N GLY A 167 1.32 19.24 -11.21
CA GLY A 167 0.03 19.43 -10.54
C GLY A 167 -1.17 19.11 -11.43
#